data_AF-A0A924M2C8-F1
#
_entry.id   AF-A0A924M2C8-F1
#
_cell.length_a   1.000
_cell.length_b   1.000
_cell.length_c   1.000
_cell.angle_alpha   90.00
_cell.angle_beta   90.00
_cell.angle_gamma   90.00
#
_symmetry.space_group_name_H-M   'P 1'
#
loop_
_entity.id
_entity.type
_entity.pdbx_description
1 polymer ?
#
loop_
_entity_poly.entity_id
_entity_poly.type
_entity_poly.pdbx_seq_one_letter_code
_entity_poly.pdbx_strand_id
1 'polypeptide(L)' 'TFGALFSLGLYAQFLSEPELFRAKYDDLLSHTGLEDAAPLAARFGIDIRSKAFWKSSLDVIVSSIDEYEKISLGG' A
#
# COMPACT_ATOMS: atom_id res chain seq x y z
N THR A 1 -4.18 1.03 13.14
CA THR A 1 -2.89 0.45 13.58
C THR A 1 -1.88 0.55 12.44
N PHE A 2 -0.58 0.34 12.69
CA PHE A 2 0.48 0.39 11.65
C PHE A 2 0.21 -0.55 10.48
N GLY A 3 -0.13 -1.82 10.76
CA GLY A 3 -0.37 -2.83 9.72
C GLY A 3 -1.46 -2.44 8.72
N ALA A 4 -2.56 -1.82 9.19
CA ALA A 4 -3.64 -1.38 8.32
C ALA A 4 -3.18 -0.30 7.32
N LEU A 5 -2.48 0.74 7.79
CA LEU A 5 -1.96 1.79 6.91
C LEU A 5 -0.85 1.27 5.98
N PHE A 6 -0.05 0.32 6.45
CA PHE A 6 0.98 -0.33 5.65
C PHE A 6 0.34 -1.12 4.49
N SER A 7 -0.67 -1.95 4.77
CA SER A 7 -1.40 -2.69 3.74
C SER A 7 -2.08 -1.77 2.71
N LEU A 8 -2.64 -0.63 3.15
CA LEU A 8 -3.21 0.36 2.23
C LEU A 8 -2.15 1.02 1.33
N GLY A 9 -0.93 1.23 1.85
CA GLY A 9 0.18 1.75 1.05
C GLY A 9 0.65 0.74 0.00
N LEU A 10 0.70 -0.55 0.34
CA LEU A 10 0.93 -1.63 -0.63
C LEU A 10 -0.15 -1.64 -1.72
N TYR A 11 -1.40 -1.50 -1.32
CA TYR A 11 -2.52 -1.46 -2.26
C TYR A 11 -2.46 -0.24 -3.18
N ALA A 12 -2.11 0.94 -2.67
CA ALA A 12 -1.89 2.13 -3.49
C ALA A 12 -0.81 1.91 -4.57
N GLN A 13 0.28 1.20 -4.23
CA GLN A 13 1.32 0.86 -5.19
C GLN A 13 0.84 -0.16 -6.24
N PHE A 14 0.05 -1.16 -5.83
CA PHE A 14 -0.59 -2.09 -6.74
C PHE A 14 -1.52 -1.38 -7.74
N LEU A 15 -2.32 -0.40 -7.29
CA LEU A 15 -3.20 0.37 -8.18
C LEU A 15 -2.42 1.20 -9.21
N SER A 16 -1.23 1.69 -8.84
CA SER A 16 -0.37 2.46 -9.74
C SER A 16 0.37 1.57 -10.76
N GLU A 17 0.93 0.44 -10.32
CA GLU A 17 1.81 -0.40 -11.13
C GLU A 17 1.58 -1.91 -10.85
N PRO A 18 0.46 -2.49 -11.30
CA PRO A 18 0.03 -3.82 -10.88
C PRO A 18 0.98 -4.96 -11.29
N GLU A 19 1.53 -4.91 -12.52
CA GLU A 19 2.44 -5.94 -13.03
C GLU A 19 3.80 -5.92 -12.31
N LEU A 20 4.36 -4.72 -12.10
CA LEU A 20 5.61 -4.55 -11.37
C LEU A 20 5.43 -4.91 -9.89
N PHE A 21 4.29 -4.54 -9.30
CA PHE A 21 3.94 -4.88 -7.93
C PHE A 21 3.86 -6.39 -7.74
N ARG A 22 3.17 -7.12 -8.63
CA ARG A 22 3.02 -8.58 -8.51
C ARG A 22 4.36 -9.31 -8.57
N ALA A 23 5.23 -8.93 -9.51
CA ALA A 23 6.57 -9.51 -9.62
C ALA A 23 7.41 -9.27 -8.34
N LYS A 24 7.32 -8.07 -7.76
CA LYS A 24 7.96 -7.73 -6.49
C LYS A 24 7.31 -8.45 -5.30
N TYR A 25 6.00 -8.63 -5.29
CA TYR A 25 5.27 -9.27 -4.20
C TYR A 25 5.50 -10.79 -4.13
N ASP A 26 5.67 -11.45 -5.28
CA ASP A 26 6.08 -12.86 -5.31
C ASP A 26 7.51 -13.04 -4.75
N ASP A 27 8.42 -12.11 -5.08
CA ASP A 27 9.77 -12.06 -4.50
C ASP A 27 9.72 -11.87 -2.97
N LEU A 28 8.84 -11.00 -2.46
CA LEU A 28 8.58 -10.83 -1.01
C LEU A 28 8.23 -12.15 -0.33
N LEU A 29 7.20 -12.81 -0.85
CA LEU A 29 6.65 -14.01 -0.22
C LEU A 29 7.67 -15.15 -0.22
N SER A 30 8.51 -15.24 -1.26
CA SER A 30 9.57 -16.25 -1.35
C SER A 30 10.71 -16.06 -0.33
N HIS A 31 10.83 -14.87 0.27
CA HIS A 31 11.85 -14.54 1.28
C HIS A 31 11.30 -14.44 2.71
N THR A 32 10.07 -14.93 2.96
CA THR A 32 9.43 -14.78 4.28
C THR A 32 10.09 -15.64 5.36
N GLY A 33 10.72 -14.99 6.35
CA GLY A 33 11.33 -15.62 7.53
C GLY A 33 12.53 -14.90 8.16
N LEU A 34 13.06 -13.84 7.53
CA LEU A 34 14.27 -13.17 8.00
C LEU A 34 14.15 -11.64 7.86
N GLU A 35 14.50 -10.93 8.94
CA GLU A 35 14.73 -9.47 9.06
C GLU A 35 13.55 -8.54 9.44
N ASP A 36 13.93 -7.39 10.02
CA ASP A 36 13.05 -6.30 10.46
C ASP A 36 12.22 -5.71 9.30
N ALA A 37 11.03 -5.20 9.62
CA ALA A 37 10.05 -4.71 8.64
C ALA A 37 10.55 -3.57 7.73
N ALA A 38 11.47 -2.72 8.20
CA ALA A 38 12.04 -1.61 7.42
C ALA A 38 12.99 -2.11 6.31
N PRO A 39 14.02 -2.94 6.61
CA PRO A 39 14.83 -3.61 5.59
C PRO A 39 14.00 -4.40 4.58
N LEU A 40 12.98 -5.13 5.06
CA LEU A 40 12.11 -5.89 4.19
C LEU A 40 11.37 -4.96 3.22
N ALA A 41 10.66 -3.94 3.71
CA ALA A 41 9.94 -3.00 2.86
C ALA A 41 10.84 -2.29 1.84
N ALA A 42 12.06 -1.91 2.24
CA ALA A 42 13.02 -1.27 1.33
C ALA A 42 13.39 -2.15 0.13
N ARG A 43 13.47 -3.48 0.29
CA ARG A 43 13.72 -4.42 -0.82
C ARG A 43 12.60 -4.42 -1.86
N PHE A 44 11.39 -4.01 -1.48
CA PHE A 44 10.24 -3.86 -2.39
C PHE A 44 10.13 -2.46 -3.00
N GLY A 45 11.15 -1.61 -2.77
CA GLY A 45 11.11 -0.21 -3.18
C GLY A 45 10.11 0.61 -2.35
N ILE A 46 9.74 0.12 -1.17
CA ILE A 46 8.84 0.81 -0.25
C ILE A 46 9.66 1.38 0.90
N ASP A 47 9.74 2.71 0.94
CA ASP A 47 10.31 3.40 2.09
C ASP A 47 9.22 3.70 3.11
N ILE A 48 9.11 2.86 4.15
CA ILE A 48 8.15 3.07 5.25
C ILE A 48 8.51 4.26 6.16
N ARG A 49 9.66 4.91 5.97
CA ARG A 49 9.99 6.19 6.62
C ARG A 49 9.57 7.39 5.77
N SER A 50 9.17 7.16 4.52
CA SER A 50 8.70 8.20 3.62
C SER A 50 7.30 8.68 4.01
N LYS A 51 7.16 10.00 4.15
CA LYS A 51 5.83 10.63 4.29
C LYS A 51 4.96 10.41 3.05
N ALA A 52 5.57 10.30 1.87
CA ALA A 52 4.84 10.09 0.62
C ALA A 52 4.15 8.71 0.61
N PHE A 53 4.81 7.67 1.15
CA PHE A 53 4.20 6.36 1.31
C PHE A 53 2.94 6.42 2.16
N TRP A 54 3.05 7.00 3.36
CA TRP A 54 1.89 7.12 4.26
C TRP A 54 0.79 8.02 3.73
N LYS A 55 1.14 9.06 2.98
CA LYS A 55 0.16 9.89 2.28
C LYS A 55 -0.62 9.05 1.26
N SER A 56 0.05 8.22 0.45
CA SER A 56 -0.64 7.36 -0.51
C SER A 56 -1.59 6.36 0.16
N SER A 57 -1.24 5.83 1.34
CA SER A 57 -2.15 4.99 2.13
C SER A 57 -3.42 5.72 2.55
N LEU A 58 -3.31 6.99 2.94
CA LEU A 58 -4.44 7.82 3.33
C LEU A 58 -5.29 8.23 2.14
N ASP A 59 -4.67 8.49 0.99
CA ASP A 59 -5.37 8.86 -0.25
C ASP A 59 -6.31 7.73 -0.72
N VAL A 60 -6.01 6.45 -0.43
CA VAL A 60 -6.95 5.33 -0.64
C VAL A 60 -8.22 5.46 0.20
N ILE A 61 -8.09 5.88 1.46
CA ILE A 61 -9.24 6.09 2.35
C ILE A 61 -10.07 7.27 1.86
N VAL A 62 -9.42 8.37 1.48
CA VAL A 62 -10.09 9.55 0.90
C VAL A 62 -10.89 9.15 -0.34
N SER A 63 -10.28 8.42 -1.27
CA SER A 63 -10.97 7.93 -2.47
C SER A 63 -12.18 7.04 -2.13
N SER A 64 -12.12 6.27 -1.04
CA SER A 64 -13.24 5.43 -0.60
C SER A 64 -14.39 6.26 -0.03
N ILE A 65 -14.06 7.34 0.70
CA ILE A 65 -15.04 8.32 1.21
C ILE A 65 -15.70 9.04 0.04
N ASP A 66 -14.92 9.55 -0.91
CA ASP A 66 -15.44 10.25 -2.09
C ASP A 66 -16.39 9.35 -2.89
N GLU A 67 -16.09 8.06 -3.00
CA GLU A 67 -16.98 7.11 -3.68
C GLU A 67 -18.27 6.85 -2.91
N TYR A 68 -18.19 6.74 -1.58
CA TYR A 68 -19.37 6.60 -0.74
C TYR A 68 -20.28 7.84 -0.81
N GLU A 69 -19.70 9.05 -0.80
CA GLU A 69 -20.45 10.30 -0.91
C GLU A 69 -21.22 10.38 -2.24
N LYS A 70 -20.60 9.98 -3.36
CA LYS A 70 -21.28 9.93 -4.66
C LYS A 70 -22.50 9.01 -4.65
N ILE A 71 -22.39 7.84 -4.02
CA ILE A 71 -23.48 6.85 -3.97
C ILE A 71 -24.57 7.29 -2.99
N SER A 72 -24.19 7.91 -1.86
CA SER A 72 -25.13 8.36 -0.84
C SER A 72 -25.93 9.61 -1.24
N LEU A 73 -25.45 10.41 -2.20
CA LEU A 73 -26.09 11.64 -2.66
C LEU A 73 -26.97 11.45 -3.92
N GLY A 74 -27.11 10.22 -4.44
CA GLY A 74 -27.88 9.99 -5.66
C GLY A 74 -28.09 8.53 -6.06
N GLY A 75 -28.83 7.78 -5.24
CA GLY A 75 -29.56 6.57 -5.64
C GLY A 75 -31.07 6.77 -5.47
#